data_AF-X1SVK4-F1
#
_entry.id   AF-X1SVK4-F1
#
_cell.length_a   1.000
_cell.length_b   1.000
_cell.length_c   1.000
_cell.angle_alpha   90.00
_cell.angle_beta   90.00
_cell.angle_gamma   90.00
#
_symmetry.space_group_name_H-M   'P 1'
#
loop_
_entity.id
_entity.type
_entity.pdbx_description
1 polymer ?
#
loop_
_entity_poly.entity_id
_entity_poly.type
_entity_poly.pdbx_seq_one_letter_code
_entity_poly.pdbx_strand_id
1 'polypeptide(L)'
;MKVVQLKAKWDPKPDFKLGSKDIDGKLTYLGSQVWRDPIVKVIEKEKPQIKPNEVLIQVKRCGICGSDVHMNQAYDNGYIYYPGLTAFPVTLGP
;
A
#
# COMPACT_ATOMS: atom_id res chain seq x y z
N MET A 1 12.76 -9.54 -10.26
CA MET A 1 12.37 -10.27 -9.05
C MET A 1 10.89 -10.08 -8.85
N LYS A 2 10.15 -11.15 -8.57
CA LYS A 2 8.70 -11.08 -8.42
C LYS A 2 8.32 -10.58 -7.02
N VAL A 3 7.34 -9.69 -6.95
CA VAL A 3 6.78 -9.17 -5.70
C VAL A 3 5.26 -9.10 -5.79
N VAL A 4 4.58 -9.19 -4.65
CA VAL A 4 3.15 -8.89 -4.53
C VAL A 4 3.00 -7.40 -4.28
N GLN A 5 2.47 -6.66 -5.24
CA GLN A 5 2.26 -5.21 -5.14
C GLN A 5 0.78 -4.88 -5.09
N LEU A 6 0.41 -3.97 -4.18
CA LEU A 6 -0.89 -3.32 -4.18
C LEU A 6 -0.79 -1.96 -4.86
N LYS A 7 -1.76 -1.67 -5.72
CA LYS A 7 -2.05 -0.37 -6.33
C LYS A 7 -3.47 0.04 -5.94
N ALA A 8 -3.70 1.33 -5.75
CA ALA A 8 -5.04 1.90 -5.65
C ALA A 8 -5.01 3.31 -6.25
N LYS A 9 -6.18 3.83 -6.61
CA LYS A 9 -6.35 5.18 -7.10
C LYS A 9 -6.35 6.16 -5.93
N TRP A 10 -5.62 7.27 -6.05
CA TRP A 10 -5.78 8.42 -5.17
C TRP A 10 -7.09 9.13 -5.54
N ASP A 11 -8.11 9.00 -4.70
CA ASP A 11 -9.45 9.56 -4.93
C ASP A 11 -10.05 10.07 -3.59
N PRO A 12 -9.45 11.11 -2.95
CA PRO A 12 -9.89 11.60 -1.65
C PRO A 12 -11.39 11.89 -1.59
N LYS A 13 -12.03 11.48 -0.49
CA LYS A 13 -13.42 11.88 -0.23
C LYS A 13 -13.54 13.41 -0.15
N PRO A 14 -14.71 13.99 -0.48
CA PRO A 14 -14.89 15.45 -0.51
C PRO A 14 -14.46 16.20 0.76
N ASP A 15 -14.68 15.59 1.94
CA ASP A 15 -14.35 16.22 3.23
C ASP A 15 -12.91 15.93 3.71
N PHE A 16 -12.13 15.17 2.95
CA PHE A 16 -10.74 14.88 3.28
C PHE A 16 -9.88 16.14 3.14
N LYS A 17 -9.03 16.38 4.13
CA LYS A 17 -8.02 17.43 4.11
C LYS A 17 -6.65 16.80 4.28
N LEU A 18 -5.70 17.20 3.45
CA LEU A 18 -4.31 16.76 3.56
C LEU A 18 -3.78 17.06 4.96
N GLY A 19 -3.37 16.01 5.68
CA GLY A 19 -2.68 16.14 6.95
C GLY A 19 -1.27 16.70 6.75
N SER A 20 -0.67 17.23 7.83
CA SER A 20 0.69 17.80 7.80
C SER A 20 1.79 16.81 7.39
N LYS A 21 1.51 15.51 7.44
CA LYS A 21 2.42 14.43 7.05
C LYS A 21 1.98 13.70 5.79
N ASP A 22 0.84 14.06 5.22
CA ASP A 22 0.37 13.48 3.97
C ASP A 22 1.15 14.05 2.79
N ILE A 23 1.28 13.27 1.72
CA ILE A 23 1.87 13.69 0.46
C ILE A 23 0.83 13.46 -0.62
N ASP A 24 0.33 14.56 -1.19
CA ASP A 24 -0.72 14.51 -2.21
C ASP A 24 -0.36 13.55 -3.35
N GLY A 25 -1.31 12.70 -3.74
CA GLY A 25 -1.14 11.67 -4.76
C GLY A 25 -0.27 10.48 -4.37
N LYS A 26 0.32 10.43 -3.16
CA LYS A 26 1.39 9.47 -2.82
C LYS A 26 1.22 8.78 -1.47
N LEU A 27 0.88 9.51 -0.41
CA LEU A 27 0.89 8.99 0.96
C LEU A 27 -0.19 9.68 1.79
N THR A 28 -0.94 8.91 2.56
CA THR A 28 -1.84 9.46 3.59
C THR A 28 -1.81 8.63 4.86
N TYR A 29 -2.05 9.29 6.00
CA TYR A 29 -2.31 8.64 7.29
C TYR A 29 -3.76 8.14 7.45
N LEU A 30 -4.65 8.47 6.51
CA LEU A 30 -6.08 8.13 6.54
C LEU A 30 -6.50 7.32 5.30
N GLY A 31 -5.95 6.10 5.15
CA GLY A 31 -6.07 5.31 3.93
C GLY A 31 -7.51 5.11 3.40
N SER A 32 -8.45 4.79 4.29
CA SER A 32 -9.87 4.55 3.95
C SER A 32 -10.65 5.81 3.53
N GLN A 33 -10.03 7.00 3.64
CA GLN A 33 -10.59 8.27 3.17
C GLN A 33 -10.05 8.68 1.80
N VAL A 34 -9.05 7.97 1.27
CA VAL A 34 -8.29 8.41 0.09
C VAL A 34 -8.21 7.35 -0.99
N TRP A 35 -7.81 6.13 -0.64
CA TRP A 35 -7.50 5.12 -1.64
C TRP A 35 -8.75 4.38 -2.10
N ARG A 36 -8.89 4.25 -3.42
CA ARG A 36 -10.05 3.62 -4.07
C ARG A 36 -9.63 2.57 -5.09
N ASP A 37 -10.45 1.55 -5.27
CA ASP A 37 -10.29 0.48 -6.25
C ASP A 37 -8.93 -0.24 -6.13
N PRO A 38 -8.65 -0.90 -4.98
CA PRO A 38 -7.38 -1.59 -4.76
C PRO A 38 -7.23 -2.79 -5.68
N ILE A 39 -6.02 -3.00 -6.18
CA ILE A 39 -5.65 -4.11 -7.05
C ILE A 39 -4.30 -4.67 -6.59
N VAL A 40 -4.30 -5.94 -6.22
CA VAL A 40 -3.07 -6.71 -5.95
C VAL A 40 -2.65 -7.48 -7.19
N LYS A 41 -1.37 -7.36 -7.58
CA LYS A 41 -0.75 -8.13 -8.67
C LYS A 41 0.64 -8.60 -8.30
N VAL A 42 1.03 -9.75 -8.85
CA VAL A 42 2.44 -10.15 -8.91
C VAL A 42 3.10 -9.40 -10.06
N ILE A 43 4.16 -8.64 -9.78
CA ILE A 43 4.91 -7.88 -10.78
C ILE A 43 6.41 -8.16 -10.70
N GLU A 44 7.13 -7.90 -11.78
CA GLU A 44 8.59 -7.87 -11.77
C GLU A 44 9.09 -6.52 -11.24
N LYS A 45 10.11 -6.56 -10.38
CA LYS A 45 10.89 -5.41 -9.90
C LYS A 45 12.38 -5.70 -9.97
N GLU A 46 13.19 -4.65 -10.02
CA GLU A 46 14.63 -4.77 -9.88
C GLU A 46 15.02 -5.30 -8.50
N LYS A 47 16.15 -6.00 -8.43
CA LYS A 47 16.72 -6.45 -7.16
C LYS A 47 17.24 -5.20 -6.43
N PRO A 48 16.90 -5.00 -5.13
CA PRO A 48 17.34 -3.82 -4.40
C PRO A 48 18.87 -3.78 -4.27
N GLN A 49 19.42 -2.57 -4.35
CA GLN A 49 20.82 -2.28 -4.03
C GLN A 49 20.93 -1.93 -2.55
N ILE A 50 21.91 -2.50 -1.84
CA ILE A 50 22.11 -2.28 -0.40
C ILE A 50 23.11 -1.17 -0.13
N LYS A 51 22.88 -0.41 0.94
CA LYS A 51 23.86 0.52 1.52
C LYS A 51 24.77 -0.21 2.53
N PRO A 52 25.89 0.40 2.98
CA PRO A 52 26.82 -0.25 3.92
C PRO A 52 26.20 -0.75 5.24
N ASN A 53 25.06 -0.19 5.65
CA ASN A 53 24.36 -0.51 6.89
C ASN A 53 23.04 -1.29 6.67
N GLU A 54 22.85 -1.88 5.50
CA GLU A 54 21.66 -2.64 5.14
C GLU A 54 22.00 -4.09 4.80
N VAL A 55 21.02 -4.98 4.94
CA VAL A 55 21.15 -6.40 4.54
C VAL A 55 20.08 -6.74 3.52
N LEU A 56 20.40 -7.66 2.60
CA LEU A 56 19.44 -8.22 1.66
C LEU A 56 18.96 -9.58 2.14
N ILE A 57 17.67 -9.67 2.48
CA ILE A 57 17.05 -10.90 2.99
C ILE A 57 16.42 -11.67 1.82
N GLN A 58 16.78 -12.95 1.70
CA GLN A 58 16.01 -13.90 0.88
C GLN A 58 14.80 -14.38 1.68
N VAL A 59 13.66 -13.72 1.49
CA VAL A 59 12.40 -14.09 2.15
C VAL A 59 12.05 -15.56 1.84
N LYS A 60 11.90 -16.37 2.89
CA LYS A 60 11.48 -17.79 2.77
C LYS A 60 9.98 -17.96 2.99
N ARG A 61 9.42 -17.19 3.92
CA ARG A 61 8.01 -17.18 4.31
C ARG A 61 7.67 -15.79 4.80
N CYS A 62 6.45 -15.37 4.50
CA CYS A 62 5.79 -14.21 5.07
C CYS A 62 4.30 -14.58 5.14
N GLY A 63 3.55 -13.95 6.04
CA GLY A 63 2.19 -14.36 6.36
C GLY A 63 1.22 -13.23 6.12
N ILE A 64 0.05 -13.56 5.60
CA ILE A 64 -0.99 -12.58 5.28
C ILE A 64 -1.62 -12.06 6.58
N CYS A 65 -1.45 -10.77 6.84
CA CYS A 65 -2.06 -10.08 7.96
C CYS A 65 -3.49 -9.64 7.63
N GLY A 66 -4.34 -9.47 8.64
CA GLY A 66 -5.65 -8.84 8.46
C GLY A 66 -5.56 -7.44 7.82
N SER A 67 -4.47 -6.71 8.08
CA SER A 67 -4.21 -5.42 7.43
C SER A 67 -4.00 -5.55 5.91
N ASP A 68 -3.34 -6.60 5.43
CA ASP A 68 -3.18 -6.83 3.99
C ASP A 68 -4.53 -7.08 3.34
N VAL A 69 -5.38 -7.87 4.01
CA VAL A 69 -6.76 -8.11 3.59
C VAL A 69 -7.53 -6.80 3.53
N HIS A 70 -7.49 -5.97 4.59
CA HIS A 70 -8.22 -4.70 4.63
C HIS A 70 -7.67 -3.63 3.69
N MET A 71 -6.39 -3.67 3.32
CA MET A 71 -5.85 -2.78 2.29
C MET A 71 -6.33 -3.16 0.89
N ASN A 72 -6.59 -4.45 0.63
CA ASN A 72 -7.12 -4.92 -0.66
C ASN A 72 -8.66 -5.07 -0.67
N GLN A 73 -9.31 -5.03 0.48
CA GLN A 73 -10.76 -5.05 0.61
C GLN A 73 -11.31 -3.64 0.41
N ALA A 74 -12.40 -3.53 -0.35
CA ALA A 74 -13.08 -2.28 -0.62
C ALA A 74 -14.55 -2.33 -0.17
N TYR A 75 -15.10 -1.17 0.20
CA TYR A 75 -16.54 -0.97 0.36
C TYR A 75 -17.21 -0.93 -1.02
N ASP A 76 -18.54 -0.92 -1.08
CA ASP A 76 -19.30 -0.85 -2.34
C ASP A 76 -18.96 0.41 -3.17
N ASN A 77 -18.52 1.48 -2.51
CA ASN A 77 -18.06 2.69 -3.16
C ASN A 77 -16.58 2.65 -3.59
N GLY A 78 -15.89 1.52 -3.44
CA GLY A 78 -14.51 1.28 -3.88
C GLY A 78 -13.42 1.70 -2.89
N TYR A 79 -13.74 2.41 -1.80
CA TYR A 79 -12.73 2.83 -0.83
C TYR A 79 -12.20 1.65 -0.01
N ILE A 80 -10.89 1.64 0.27
CA ILE A 80 -10.28 0.56 1.06
C ILE A 80 -10.80 0.53 2.49
N TYR A 81 -10.78 -0.64 3.13
CA TYR A 81 -11.15 -0.77 4.55
C TYR A 81 -10.09 -0.22 5.49
N TYR A 82 -8.81 -0.42 5.16
CA TYR A 82 -7.71 -0.09 6.06
C TYR A 82 -7.61 1.42 6.32
N PRO A 83 -7.75 1.87 7.59
CA PRO A 83 -7.87 3.31 7.89
C PRO A 83 -6.54 4.02 8.09
N GLY A 84 -5.43 3.29 8.18
CA GLY A 84 -4.14 3.82 8.63
C GLY A 84 -3.24 4.36 7.52
N LEU A 85 -1.96 4.50 7.89
CA LEU A 85 -0.87 4.95 7.02
C LEU A 85 -0.73 4.03 5.80
N THR A 86 -0.83 4.62 4.61
CA THR A 86 -0.73 3.92 3.34
C THR A 86 -0.10 4.81 2.27
N ALA A 87 0.71 4.21 1.41
CA ALA A 87 1.33 4.88 0.28
C ALA A 87 1.40 3.92 -0.91
N PHE A 88 0.51 4.07 -1.88
CA PHE A 88 0.44 3.17 -3.03
C PHE A 88 1.03 3.79 -4.29
N PRO A 89 1.70 3.00 -5.16
CA PRO A 89 1.91 1.55 -5.07
C PRO A 89 2.93 1.09 -4.02
N VAL A 90 2.68 -0.07 -3.38
CA VAL A 90 3.61 -0.67 -2.40
C VAL A 90 3.75 -2.18 -2.56
N THR A 91 4.94 -2.72 -2.29
CA THR A 91 5.11 -4.16 -2.10
C THR A 91 4.55 -4.53 -0.72
N LEU A 92 3.56 -5.42 -0.67
CA LEU A 92 2.99 -5.90 0.60
C LEU A 92 3.94 -6.89 1.29
N GLY A 93 3.64 -7.21 2.56
CA GLY A 93 4.29 -8.31 3.30
C GLY A 93 3.36 -9.51 3.54
N PRO A 94 2.88 -10.21 2.50
CA PRO A 94 2.00 -11.38 2.64
C PRO A 94 2.74 -12.70 2.77
#